data_AF-A0A6H0WNX5-F1
#
_entry.id   AF-A0A6H0WNX5-F1
#
_cell.length_a   1.000
_cell.length_b   1.000
_cell.length_c   1.000
_cell.angle_alpha   90.00
_cell.angle_beta   90.00
_cell.angle_gamma   90.00
#
_symmetry.space_group_name_H-M   'P 1'
#
loop_
_entity.id
_entity.type
_entity.pdbx_description
1 polymer ?
#
loop_
_entity_poly.entity_id
_entity_poly.type
_entity_poly.pdbx_seq_one_letter_code
_entity_poly.pdbx_strand_id
1 'polypeptide(L)'
;MKEIVHENISNEDLKTKLISFIEEKKQFSFAELAYHHYIAFDGKDDTAIELLASGIELLILSADIFDDIEDKDNLQASWMKIDPSIVINAATALYTLSLQVISLVSNNPQHLRLTLQYSLQSLQGQHADLNVTSSSESEFIEMIKLKSGSLVTLPNVLGVYLATGEFNETVDEYSHYLGIVEQIANDHHGLYYPDNNDIKTRHNLAFYYLKNKYNQSSIDLLNFYAQENNQINNMDELKKKLRESGVIQYLNVIKNIALENFKESFKKLRLDEQNKNKLFVQLLRGNIN
;
A
#
# COMPACT_ATOMS: atom_id res chain seq x y z
N MET A 1 -7.30 4.12 17.62
CA MET A 1 -8.20 4.47 16.49
C MET A 1 -9.67 4.71 16.88
N LYS A 2 -10.42 3.73 17.40
CA LYS A 2 -11.86 3.94 17.73
C LYS A 2 -12.09 5.09 18.72
N GLU A 3 -11.28 5.15 19.78
CA GLU A 3 -11.31 6.22 20.78
C GLU A 3 -11.10 7.60 20.14
N ILE A 4 -10.10 7.73 19.25
CA ILE A 4 -9.85 8.95 18.47
C ILE A 4 -11.11 9.39 17.71
N VAL A 5 -11.81 8.47 17.06
CA VAL A 5 -13.08 8.76 16.36
C VAL A 5 -14.16 9.22 17.35
N HIS A 6 -14.29 8.56 18.50
CA HIS A 6 -15.26 8.95 19.53
C HIS A 6 -15.03 10.37 20.07
N GLU A 7 -13.76 10.76 20.26
CA GLU A 7 -13.38 12.05 20.82
C GLU A 7 -13.50 13.21 19.82
N ASN A 8 -13.25 12.96 18.53
CA ASN A 8 -13.10 14.02 17.53
C ASN A 8 -14.30 14.17 16.59
N ILE A 9 -15.23 13.20 16.53
CA ILE A 9 -16.37 13.24 15.62
C ILE A 9 -17.68 13.45 16.39
N SER A 10 -18.28 14.63 16.27
CA SER A 10 -19.53 14.97 16.97
C SER A 10 -20.79 14.42 16.28
N ASN A 11 -20.74 14.17 14.97
CA ASN A 11 -21.88 13.64 14.23
C ASN A 11 -22.00 12.12 14.45
N GLU A 12 -23.07 11.67 15.11
CA GLU A 12 -23.25 10.26 15.50
C GLU A 12 -23.37 9.29 14.31
N ASP A 13 -23.98 9.73 13.21
CA ASP A 13 -24.14 8.88 12.02
C ASP A 13 -22.79 8.64 11.34
N LEU A 14 -22.00 9.71 11.15
CA LEU A 14 -20.63 9.62 10.63
C LEU A 14 -19.76 8.78 11.57
N LYS A 15 -19.81 9.04 12.88
CA LYS A 15 -19.06 8.29 13.90
C LYS A 15 -19.35 6.79 13.80
N THR A 16 -20.62 6.40 13.75
CA THR A 16 -21.02 4.99 13.62
C THR A 16 -20.43 4.34 12.38
N LYS A 17 -20.42 5.04 11.24
CA LYS A 17 -19.81 4.55 9.99
C LYS A 17 -18.30 4.38 10.12
N LEU A 18 -17.61 5.39 10.64
CA LEU A 18 -16.15 5.33 10.81
C LEU A 18 -15.74 4.19 11.76
N ILE A 19 -16.47 3.97 12.84
CA ILE A 19 -16.23 2.84 13.74
C ILE A 19 -16.44 1.51 13.00
N SER A 20 -17.49 1.37 12.20
CA SER A 20 -17.72 0.15 11.42
C SER A 20 -16.60 -0.12 10.40
N PHE A 21 -16.06 0.93 9.75
CA PHE A 21 -14.95 0.78 8.81
C PHE A 21 -13.67 0.34 9.53
N ILE A 22 -13.39 0.92 10.71
CA ILE A 22 -12.26 0.51 11.55
C ILE A 22 -12.39 -0.95 12.00
N GLU A 23 -13.61 -1.43 12.26
CA GLU A 23 -13.87 -2.81 12.69
C GLU A 23 -13.62 -3.86 11.61
N GLU A 24 -13.71 -3.48 10.33
CA GLU A 24 -13.40 -4.38 9.23
C GLU A 24 -11.89 -4.57 9.02
N LYS A 25 -11.06 -3.66 9.53
CA LYS A 25 -9.61 -3.76 9.43
C LYS A 25 -9.08 -4.85 10.36
N LYS A 26 -8.45 -5.87 9.77
CA LYS A 26 -7.96 -7.08 10.49
C LYS A 26 -6.48 -7.02 10.84
N GLN A 27 -5.72 -6.18 10.13
CA GLN A 27 -4.26 -6.10 10.23
C GLN A 27 -3.85 -4.64 10.29
N PHE A 28 -2.77 -4.38 11.03
CA PHE A 28 -2.22 -3.04 11.26
C PHE A 28 -0.73 -3.02 10.89
N SER A 29 -0.43 -3.46 9.67
CA SER A 29 0.95 -3.61 9.18
C SER A 29 1.70 -2.28 9.09
N PHE A 30 1.00 -1.16 8.83
CA PHE A 30 1.63 0.16 8.73
C PHE A 30 1.96 0.74 10.12
N ALA A 31 1.15 0.42 11.13
CA ALA A 31 1.50 0.65 12.52
C ALA A 31 2.76 -0.14 12.91
N GLU A 32 2.82 -1.43 12.59
CA GLU A 32 4.00 -2.28 12.86
C GLU A 32 5.26 -1.72 12.21
N LEU A 33 5.16 -1.26 10.96
CA LEU A 33 6.24 -0.57 10.24
C LEU A 33 6.77 0.64 11.02
N ALA A 34 5.88 1.53 11.49
CA ALA A 34 6.27 2.70 12.30
C ALA A 34 6.94 2.27 13.61
N TYR A 35 6.38 1.27 14.31
CA TYR A 35 6.93 0.73 15.55
C TYR A 35 8.31 0.13 15.38
N HIS A 36 8.50 -0.70 14.36
CA HIS A 36 9.77 -1.38 14.12
C HIS A 36 10.90 -0.37 13.91
N HIS A 37 10.63 0.68 13.13
CA HIS A 37 11.57 1.76 12.92
C HIS A 37 11.77 2.60 14.19
N TYR A 38 10.70 2.95 14.91
CA TYR A 38 10.80 3.72 16.15
C TYR A 38 11.69 3.02 17.19
N ILE A 39 11.47 1.72 17.41
CA ILE A 39 12.23 0.92 18.38
C ILE A 39 13.67 0.69 17.91
N ALA A 40 13.88 0.44 16.60
CA ALA A 40 15.23 0.24 16.06
C ALA A 40 16.12 1.48 16.18
N PHE A 41 15.51 2.66 16.26
CA PHE A 41 16.18 3.95 16.47
C PHE A 41 16.06 4.46 17.92
N ASP A 42 15.88 3.54 18.87
CA ASP A 42 15.91 3.83 20.30
C ASP A 42 14.81 4.78 20.83
N GLY A 43 13.68 4.88 20.15
CA GLY A 43 12.49 5.58 20.65
C GLY A 43 12.04 5.09 22.04
N LYS A 44 11.54 5.99 22.90
CA LYS A 44 11.23 5.75 24.32
C LYS A 44 9.84 6.20 24.80
N ASP A 45 9.11 6.93 23.99
CA ASP A 45 7.77 7.44 24.28
C ASP A 45 6.72 6.55 23.63
N ASP A 46 6.25 5.56 24.38
CA ASP A 46 5.26 4.57 23.94
C ASP A 46 3.93 5.25 23.56
N THR A 47 3.53 6.29 24.30
CA THR A 47 2.29 7.03 24.01
C THR A 47 2.37 7.73 22.65
N ALA A 48 3.52 8.36 22.36
CA ALA A 48 3.72 9.05 21.09
C ALA A 48 3.70 8.09 19.90
N ILE A 49 4.36 6.93 20.00
CA ILE A 49 4.36 5.95 18.90
C ILE A 49 2.99 5.27 18.74
N GLU A 50 2.24 5.01 19.82
CA GLU A 50 0.86 4.52 19.75
C GLU A 50 -0.07 5.48 19.00
N LEU A 51 0.08 6.78 19.29
CA LEU A 51 -0.70 7.82 18.64
C LEU A 51 -0.32 7.97 17.17
N LEU A 52 0.99 7.98 16.85
CA LEU A 52 1.49 8.01 15.47
C LEU A 52 0.97 6.82 14.67
N ALA A 53 1.13 5.61 15.20
CA ALA A 53 0.69 4.37 14.57
C ALA A 53 -0.82 4.38 14.32
N SER A 54 -1.63 4.84 15.28
CA SER A 54 -3.08 4.99 15.11
C SER A 54 -3.42 6.00 14.02
N GLY A 55 -2.71 7.14 13.95
CA GLY A 55 -2.92 8.13 12.91
C GLY A 55 -2.59 7.59 11.53
N ILE A 56 -1.48 6.87 11.40
CA ILE A 56 -1.07 6.21 10.14
C ILE A 56 -2.12 5.20 9.70
N GLU A 57 -2.61 4.33 10.59
CA GLU A 57 -3.61 3.32 10.21
C GLU A 57 -4.96 3.93 9.79
N LEU A 58 -5.34 5.07 10.37
CA LEU A 58 -6.50 5.84 9.90
C LEU A 58 -6.27 6.42 8.49
N LEU A 59 -5.06 6.91 8.21
CA LEU A 59 -4.67 7.42 6.90
C LEU A 59 -4.74 6.30 5.85
N ILE A 60 -4.14 5.14 6.16
CA ILE A 60 -4.14 3.99 5.26
C ILE A 60 -5.57 3.47 5.04
N LEU A 61 -6.39 3.35 6.09
CA LEU A 61 -7.79 2.98 5.93
C LEU A 61 -8.55 3.95 5.01
N SER A 62 -8.26 5.26 5.09
CA SER A 62 -8.87 6.22 4.16
C SER A 62 -8.42 5.99 2.71
N ALA A 63 -7.15 5.66 2.50
CA ALA A 63 -6.60 5.33 1.18
C ALA A 63 -7.21 4.03 0.63
N ASP A 64 -7.31 2.98 1.45
CA ASP A 64 -7.96 1.70 1.09
C ASP A 64 -9.41 1.95 0.63
N ILE A 65 -10.17 2.76 1.36
CA ILE A 65 -11.57 3.08 1.00
C ILE A 65 -11.66 3.89 -0.30
N PHE A 66 -10.75 4.84 -0.52
CA PHE A 66 -10.72 5.59 -1.78
C PHE A 66 -10.39 4.67 -2.97
N ASP A 67 -9.37 3.84 -2.84
CA ASP A 67 -8.94 2.87 -3.86
C ASP A 67 -10.10 1.92 -4.23
N ASP A 68 -10.77 1.34 -3.22
CA ASP A 68 -11.89 0.43 -3.45
C ASP A 68 -13.05 1.08 -4.24
N ILE A 69 -13.33 2.37 -3.99
CA ILE A 69 -14.37 3.13 -4.71
C ILE A 69 -13.93 3.44 -6.15
N GLU A 70 -12.68 3.87 -6.31
CA GLU A 70 -12.09 4.25 -7.60
C GLU A 70 -12.00 3.05 -8.55
N ASP A 71 -11.54 1.91 -8.02
CA ASP A 71 -11.36 0.66 -8.76
C ASP A 71 -12.60 -0.23 -8.80
N LYS A 72 -13.62 0.09 -7.98
CA LYS A 72 -14.86 -0.68 -7.82
C LYS A 72 -14.63 -2.14 -7.42
N ASP A 73 -13.59 -2.39 -6.64
CA ASP A 73 -13.27 -3.72 -6.15
C ASP A 73 -13.80 -3.93 -4.73
N ASN A 74 -13.35 -4.99 -4.06
CA ASN A 74 -13.69 -5.32 -2.67
C ASN A 74 -15.18 -5.14 -2.31
N LEU A 75 -16.08 -5.53 -3.21
CA LEU A 75 -17.54 -5.25 -3.14
C LEU A 75 -18.24 -5.79 -1.88
N GLN A 76 -17.55 -6.62 -1.09
CA GLN A 76 -18.05 -7.17 0.16
C GLN A 76 -17.76 -6.28 1.38
N ALA A 77 -16.85 -5.32 1.29
CA ALA A 77 -16.60 -4.37 2.36
C ALA A 77 -17.86 -3.58 2.73
N SER A 78 -17.98 -3.19 3.99
CA SER A 78 -19.11 -2.41 4.52
C SER A 78 -19.27 -1.10 3.76
N TRP A 79 -18.17 -0.41 3.47
CA TRP A 79 -18.19 0.86 2.76
C TRP A 79 -18.72 0.72 1.33
N MET A 80 -18.43 -0.39 0.65
CA MET A 80 -18.95 -0.65 -0.71
C MET A 80 -20.46 -0.93 -0.77
N LYS A 81 -21.14 -1.06 0.38
CA LYS A 81 -22.60 -1.29 0.49
C LYS A 81 -23.38 -0.01 0.82
N ILE A 82 -22.70 1.12 0.96
CA ILE A 82 -23.27 2.42 1.33
C ILE A 82 -23.25 3.32 0.09
N ASP A 83 -24.09 4.37 0.08
CA ASP A 83 -24.05 5.40 -0.97
C ASP A 83 -22.62 5.96 -1.13
N PRO A 84 -22.03 5.95 -2.35
CA PRO A 84 -20.65 6.39 -2.56
C PRO A 84 -20.36 7.81 -2.09
N SER A 85 -21.34 8.73 -2.18
CA SER A 85 -21.16 10.12 -1.74
C SER A 85 -20.96 10.20 -0.22
N ILE A 86 -21.67 9.36 0.53
CA ILE A 86 -21.52 9.25 1.99
C ILE A 86 -20.16 8.65 2.33
N VAL A 87 -19.74 7.62 1.59
CA VAL A 87 -18.46 6.94 1.83
C VAL A 87 -17.28 7.85 1.53
N ILE A 88 -17.29 8.57 0.40
CA ILE A 88 -16.25 9.54 0.05
C ILE A 88 -16.10 10.60 1.15
N ASN A 89 -17.21 11.12 1.66
CA ASN A 89 -17.17 12.08 2.76
C ASN A 89 -16.62 11.44 4.06
N ALA A 90 -16.97 10.18 4.34
CA ALA A 90 -16.47 9.45 5.49
C ALA A 90 -14.96 9.15 5.40
N ALA A 91 -14.47 8.72 4.24
CA ALA A 91 -13.05 8.54 3.97
C ALA A 91 -12.28 9.87 4.06
N THR A 92 -12.86 10.96 3.57
CA THR A 92 -12.29 12.32 3.72
C THR A 92 -12.18 12.72 5.19
N ALA A 93 -13.17 12.37 6.01
CA ALA A 93 -13.13 12.60 7.45
C ALA A 93 -12.02 11.77 8.12
N LEU A 94 -11.83 10.50 7.76
CA LEU A 94 -10.72 9.67 8.25
C LEU A 94 -9.36 10.23 7.85
N TYR A 95 -9.20 10.62 6.58
CA TYR A 95 -8.00 11.27 6.08
C TYR A 95 -7.68 12.53 6.88
N THR A 96 -8.66 13.42 7.06
CA THR A 96 -8.46 14.67 7.81
C THR A 96 -8.11 14.40 9.28
N LEU A 97 -8.82 13.46 9.92
CA LEU A 97 -8.58 13.05 11.30
C LEU A 97 -7.19 12.43 11.47
N SER A 98 -6.73 11.61 10.52
CA SER A 98 -5.38 11.04 10.56
C SER A 98 -4.30 12.11 10.54
N LEU A 99 -4.43 13.14 9.70
CA LEU A 99 -3.47 14.24 9.63
C LEU A 99 -3.45 15.03 10.94
N GLN A 100 -4.63 15.28 11.52
CA GLN A 100 -4.75 15.91 12.83
C GLN A 100 -4.01 15.09 13.90
N VAL A 101 -4.28 13.79 13.99
CA VAL A 101 -3.66 12.89 14.96
C VAL A 101 -2.14 12.85 14.81
N ILE A 102 -1.64 12.64 13.60
CA ILE A 102 -0.20 12.59 13.32
C ILE A 102 0.48 13.92 13.71
N SER A 103 -0.19 15.05 13.47
CA SER A 103 0.35 16.37 13.85
C SER A 103 0.49 16.59 15.36
N LEU A 104 -0.28 15.86 16.19
CA LEU A 104 -0.22 15.99 17.65
C LEU A 104 1.02 15.33 18.26
N VAL A 105 1.64 14.41 17.53
CA VAL A 105 2.76 13.60 18.03
C VAL A 105 4.05 14.43 18.15
N SER A 106 4.20 15.47 17.34
CA SER A 106 5.41 16.30 17.32
C SER A 106 5.10 17.76 16.98
N ASN A 107 5.61 18.68 17.79
CA ASN A 107 5.56 20.12 17.53
C ASN A 107 6.54 20.59 16.43
N ASN A 108 7.44 19.71 15.96
CA ASN A 108 8.33 20.03 14.86
C ASN A 108 7.53 20.02 13.54
N PRO A 109 7.49 21.13 12.77
CA PRO A 109 6.72 21.21 11.53
C PRO A 109 7.17 20.22 10.45
N GLN A 110 8.39 19.67 10.57
CA GLN A 110 8.95 18.68 9.64
C GLN A 110 8.16 17.37 9.61
N HIS A 111 8.00 16.68 10.74
CA HIS A 111 6.67 16.39 11.24
C HIS A 111 5.55 16.05 10.24
N LEU A 112 4.58 16.98 10.28
CA LEU A 112 3.47 17.10 9.38
C LEU A 112 3.89 17.29 7.91
N ARG A 113 5.00 18.00 7.62
CA ARG A 113 5.44 18.20 6.24
C ARG A 113 5.80 16.89 5.54
N LEU A 114 6.52 15.99 6.21
CA LEU A 114 6.84 14.66 5.69
C LEU A 114 5.56 13.85 5.48
N THR A 115 4.64 13.89 6.45
CA THR A 115 3.32 13.24 6.33
C THR A 115 2.60 13.69 5.06
N LEU A 116 2.44 15.01 4.88
CA LEU A 116 1.77 15.58 3.72
C LEU A 116 2.51 15.30 2.41
N GLN A 117 3.85 15.28 2.43
CA GLN A 117 4.66 14.98 1.25
C GLN A 117 4.40 13.57 0.74
N TYR A 118 4.49 12.55 1.60
CA TYR A 118 4.26 11.16 1.19
C TYR A 118 2.79 10.90 0.81
N SER A 119 1.84 11.50 1.54
CA SER A 119 0.42 11.43 1.15
C SER A 119 0.20 12.04 -0.24
N LEU A 120 0.82 13.18 -0.54
CA LEU A 120 0.71 13.82 -1.86
C LEU A 120 1.35 12.98 -2.96
N GLN A 121 2.52 12.39 -2.71
CA GLN A 121 3.18 11.49 -3.66
C GLN A 121 2.30 10.26 -3.97
N SER A 122 1.69 9.67 -2.94
CA SER A 122 0.73 8.57 -3.10
C SER A 122 -0.45 8.96 -3.97
N LEU A 123 -1.08 10.11 -3.72
CA LEU A 123 -2.19 10.62 -4.54
C LEU A 123 -1.78 10.90 -5.99
N GLN A 124 -0.54 11.37 -6.23
CA GLN A 124 -0.01 11.54 -7.58
C GLN A 124 0.19 10.18 -8.29
N GLY A 125 0.69 9.17 -7.56
CA GLY A 125 0.79 7.81 -8.05
C GLY A 125 -0.57 7.22 -8.41
N GLN A 126 -1.57 7.36 -7.52
CA GLN A 126 -2.95 6.93 -7.76
C GLN A 126 -3.53 7.59 -9.02
N HIS A 127 -3.33 8.90 -9.18
CA HIS A 127 -3.79 9.60 -10.37
C HIS A 127 -3.14 9.08 -11.67
N ALA A 128 -1.86 8.72 -11.63
CA ALA A 128 -1.16 8.14 -12.77
C ALA A 128 -1.67 6.73 -13.10
N ASP A 129 -1.98 5.94 -12.07
CA ASP A 129 -2.55 4.60 -12.18
C ASP A 129 -3.92 4.64 -12.88
N LEU A 130 -4.84 5.47 -12.38
CA LEU A 130 -6.19 5.63 -12.92
C LEU A 130 -6.21 6.17 -14.36
N ASN A 131 -5.27 7.04 -14.73
CA ASN A 131 -5.21 7.63 -16.07
C ASN A 131 -4.39 6.80 -17.07
N VAL A 132 -3.82 5.67 -16.65
CA VAL A 132 -3.05 4.76 -17.54
C VAL A 132 -1.99 5.53 -18.34
N THR A 133 -1.30 6.46 -17.70
CA THR A 133 -0.29 7.27 -18.40
C THR A 133 0.99 6.47 -18.66
N SER A 134 1.19 5.38 -17.92
CA SER A 134 2.36 4.50 -18.02
C SER A 134 2.30 3.63 -19.28
N SER A 135 3.35 3.71 -20.08
CA SER A 135 3.50 3.03 -21.38
C SER A 135 4.72 2.11 -21.45
N SER A 136 5.59 2.13 -20.43
CA SER A 136 6.80 1.32 -20.31
C SER A 136 6.92 0.68 -18.93
N GLU A 137 7.70 -0.41 -18.82
CA GLU A 137 8.00 -1.06 -17.54
C GLU A 137 8.55 -0.08 -16.50
N SER A 138 9.47 0.81 -16.90
CA SER A 138 10.04 1.83 -16.02
C SER A 138 9.01 2.82 -15.51
N GLU A 139 8.04 3.23 -16.35
CA GLU A 139 6.97 4.14 -15.94
C GLU A 139 6.01 3.45 -14.97
N PHE A 140 5.69 2.16 -15.17
CA PHE A 140 4.91 1.39 -14.19
C PHE A 140 5.63 1.27 -12.86
N ILE A 141 6.94 0.99 -12.86
CA ILE A 141 7.72 0.92 -11.62
C ILE A 141 7.74 2.28 -10.90
N GLU A 142 7.89 3.39 -11.62
CA GLU A 142 7.84 4.73 -11.02
C GLU A 142 6.44 5.08 -10.49
N MET A 143 5.37 4.70 -11.20
CA MET A 143 4.01 4.84 -10.71
C MET A 143 3.82 4.07 -9.39
N ILE A 144 4.23 2.80 -9.35
CA ILE A 144 4.13 1.96 -8.14
C ILE A 144 4.91 2.57 -6.97
N LYS A 145 6.11 3.09 -7.26
CA LYS A 145 6.96 3.77 -6.29
C LYS A 145 6.28 5.01 -5.69
N LEU A 146 5.57 5.80 -6.51
CA LEU A 146 4.81 6.94 -6.03
C LEU A 146 3.54 6.53 -5.28
N LYS A 147 2.75 5.58 -5.80
CA LYS A 147 1.49 5.12 -5.19
C LYS A 147 1.74 4.36 -3.87
N SER A 148 2.11 3.09 -3.99
CA SER A 148 2.34 2.18 -2.85
C SER A 148 3.67 2.45 -2.13
N GLY A 149 4.72 2.80 -2.88
CA GLY A 149 6.06 3.04 -2.33
C GLY A 149 6.08 4.19 -1.33
N SER A 150 5.41 5.30 -1.64
CA SER A 150 5.32 6.44 -0.71
C SER A 150 4.45 6.12 0.52
N LEU A 151 3.36 5.35 0.39
CA LEU A 151 2.55 4.92 1.54
C LEU A 151 3.31 4.01 2.50
N VAL A 152 4.12 3.06 1.98
CA VAL A 152 4.96 2.19 2.81
C VAL A 152 6.14 2.96 3.42
N THR A 153 6.64 3.99 2.73
CA THR A 153 7.75 4.82 3.22
C THR A 153 7.32 5.74 4.36
N LEU A 154 6.09 6.27 4.31
CA LEU A 154 5.53 7.17 5.32
C LEU A 154 5.70 6.64 6.76
N PRO A 155 5.21 5.45 7.15
CA PRO A 155 5.36 4.96 8.53
C PRO A 155 6.81 4.76 8.93
N ASN A 156 7.65 4.28 8.01
CA ASN A 156 9.05 3.99 8.27
C ASN A 156 9.80 5.27 8.62
N VAL A 157 9.63 6.30 7.78
CA VAL A 157 10.28 7.60 7.97
C VAL A 157 9.71 8.32 9.18
N LEU A 158 8.39 8.34 9.39
CA LEU A 158 7.81 9.00 10.54
C LEU A 158 8.18 8.32 11.86
N GLY A 159 8.32 6.99 11.89
CA GLY A 159 8.80 6.25 13.05
C GLY A 159 10.24 6.64 13.42
N VAL A 160 11.15 6.70 12.45
CA VAL A 160 12.53 7.17 12.69
C VAL A 160 12.56 8.64 13.10
N TYR A 161 11.78 9.48 12.42
CA TYR A 161 11.72 10.90 12.72
C TYR A 161 11.19 11.16 14.14
N LEU A 162 10.22 10.38 14.60
CA LEU A 162 9.72 10.48 15.96
C LEU A 162 10.78 10.07 17.00
N ALA A 163 11.58 9.04 16.72
CA ALA A 163 12.63 8.58 17.63
C ALA A 163 13.82 9.55 17.71
N THR A 164 14.20 10.16 16.60
CA THR A 164 15.48 10.88 16.46
C THR A 164 15.33 12.38 16.26
N GLY A 165 14.18 12.85 15.79
CA GLY A 165 13.98 14.22 15.32
C GLY A 165 14.64 14.53 13.97
N GLU A 166 15.23 13.54 13.30
CA GLU A 166 15.99 13.70 12.06
C GLU A 166 15.41 12.85 10.92
N PHE A 167 15.53 13.38 9.69
CA PHE A 167 15.19 12.63 8.48
C PHE A 167 16.32 11.66 8.14
N ASN A 168 15.97 10.42 7.80
CA ASN A 168 16.94 9.40 7.42
C ASN A 168 16.76 8.99 5.95
N GLU A 169 17.66 9.48 5.10
CA GLU A 169 17.67 9.20 3.65
C GLU A 169 17.77 7.71 3.34
N THR A 170 18.48 6.92 4.15
CA THR A 170 18.61 5.48 3.90
C THR A 170 17.28 4.76 4.15
N VAL A 171 16.56 5.15 5.19
CA VAL A 171 15.22 4.62 5.51
C VAL A 171 14.23 4.98 4.42
N ASP A 172 14.26 6.23 3.95
CA ASP A 172 13.47 6.66 2.79
C ASP A 172 13.77 5.81 1.55
N GLU A 173 15.04 5.65 1.18
CA GLU A 173 15.47 4.92 -0.02
C GLU A 173 14.98 3.47 -0.01
N TYR A 174 15.26 2.70 1.05
CA TYR A 174 14.92 1.27 1.05
C TYR A 174 13.42 1.03 1.17
N SER A 175 12.67 1.94 1.80
CA SER A 175 11.24 1.75 2.05
C SER A 175 10.41 1.83 0.78
N HIS A 176 10.84 2.64 -0.19
CA HIS A 176 10.21 2.67 -1.51
C HIS A 176 10.30 1.31 -2.21
N TYR A 177 11.44 0.62 -2.09
CA TYR A 177 11.59 -0.73 -2.65
C TYR A 177 10.70 -1.75 -1.95
N LEU A 178 10.47 -1.61 -0.64
CA LEU A 178 9.50 -2.44 0.07
C LEU A 178 8.08 -2.27 -0.49
N GLY A 179 7.64 -1.03 -0.71
CA GLY A 179 6.32 -0.80 -1.30
C GLY A 179 6.19 -1.36 -2.72
N ILE A 180 7.27 -1.30 -3.53
CA ILE A 180 7.28 -1.97 -4.85
C ILE A 180 7.13 -3.49 -4.72
N VAL A 181 7.81 -4.11 -3.75
CA VAL A 181 7.69 -5.56 -3.48
C VAL A 181 6.24 -5.92 -3.13
N GLU A 182 5.62 -5.15 -2.23
CA GLU A 182 4.24 -5.39 -1.77
C GLU A 182 3.23 -5.21 -2.90
N GLN A 183 3.34 -4.15 -3.71
CA GLN A 183 2.43 -3.95 -4.84
C GLN A 183 2.52 -5.09 -5.87
N ILE A 184 3.74 -5.54 -6.19
CA ILE A 184 3.92 -6.65 -7.14
C ILE A 184 3.37 -7.96 -6.55
N ALA A 185 3.48 -8.17 -5.23
CA ALA A 185 2.89 -9.32 -4.55
C ALA A 185 1.35 -9.28 -4.63
N ASN A 186 0.75 -8.10 -4.40
CA ASN A 186 -0.68 -7.87 -4.53
C ASN A 186 -1.17 -8.09 -5.97
N ASP A 187 -0.49 -7.50 -6.96
CA ASP A 187 -0.79 -7.70 -8.38
C ASP A 187 -0.73 -9.18 -8.77
N HIS A 188 0.29 -9.90 -8.30
CA HIS A 188 0.44 -11.33 -8.51
C HIS A 188 -0.71 -12.11 -7.88
N HIS A 189 -1.14 -11.76 -6.67
CA HIS A 189 -2.28 -12.37 -6.01
C HIS A 189 -3.58 -12.12 -6.80
N GLY A 190 -3.81 -10.88 -7.23
CA GLY A 190 -4.98 -10.45 -8.00
C GLY A 190 -5.16 -11.17 -9.34
N LEU A 191 -4.10 -11.75 -9.91
CA LEU A 191 -4.22 -12.61 -11.09
C LEU A 191 -5.01 -13.90 -10.82
N TYR A 192 -4.94 -14.46 -9.62
CA TYR A 192 -5.61 -15.71 -9.27
C TYR A 192 -7.06 -15.53 -8.84
N TYR A 193 -7.40 -14.35 -8.34
CA TYR A 193 -8.73 -14.02 -7.82
C TYR A 193 -9.32 -12.86 -8.61
N PRO A 194 -9.65 -13.08 -9.90
CA PRO A 194 -10.25 -12.04 -10.71
C PRO A 194 -11.59 -11.60 -10.10
N ASP A 195 -11.65 -10.34 -9.68
CA ASP A 195 -12.92 -9.62 -9.52
C ASP A 195 -13.64 -9.43 -10.87
N ASN A 196 -14.82 -8.82 -10.82
CA ASN A 196 -15.64 -8.54 -12.00
C ASN A 196 -15.22 -7.24 -12.73
N ASN A 197 -14.06 -6.66 -12.44
CA ASN A 197 -13.64 -5.40 -13.07
C ASN A 197 -13.32 -5.61 -14.55
N ASP A 198 -13.63 -4.57 -15.35
CA ASP A 198 -13.30 -4.51 -16.77
C ASP A 198 -11.76 -4.60 -16.92
N ILE A 199 -11.27 -5.42 -17.86
CA ILE A 199 -9.84 -5.47 -18.19
C ILE A 199 -9.25 -4.08 -18.51
N LYS A 200 -10.10 -3.13 -18.94
CA LYS A 200 -9.76 -1.72 -19.20
C LYS A 200 -9.48 -0.90 -17.95
N THR A 201 -9.66 -1.44 -16.75
CA THR A 201 -9.20 -0.80 -15.51
C THR A 201 -7.95 -1.49 -14.96
N ARG A 202 -7.55 -2.64 -15.51
CA ARG A 202 -6.40 -3.42 -15.04
C ARG A 202 -5.11 -2.97 -15.74
N HIS A 203 -4.49 -1.94 -15.17
CA HIS A 203 -3.29 -1.31 -15.71
C HIS A 203 -2.08 -1.47 -14.78
N ASN A 204 -1.62 -2.70 -14.62
CA ASN A 204 -0.41 -3.02 -13.87
C ASN A 204 0.64 -3.73 -14.72
N LEU A 205 1.79 -4.02 -14.11
CA LEU A 205 2.93 -4.69 -14.76
C LEU A 205 2.54 -6.04 -15.40
N ALA A 206 1.62 -6.78 -14.78
CA ALA A 206 1.17 -8.07 -15.31
C ALA A 206 0.44 -7.89 -16.64
N PHE A 207 -0.49 -6.95 -16.71
CA PHE A 207 -1.23 -6.66 -17.94
C PHE A 207 -0.38 -5.97 -19.00
N TYR A 208 0.59 -5.13 -18.59
CA TYR A 208 1.61 -4.63 -19.50
C TYR A 208 2.36 -5.78 -20.20
N TYR A 209 2.84 -6.77 -19.43
CA TYR A 209 3.50 -7.95 -19.98
C TYR A 209 2.57 -8.74 -20.91
N LEU A 210 1.35 -9.07 -20.46
CA LEU A 210 0.40 -9.88 -21.23
C LEU A 210 0.01 -9.22 -22.56
N LYS A 211 -0.11 -7.88 -22.61
CA LYS A 211 -0.44 -7.10 -23.81
C LYS A 211 0.59 -7.26 -24.95
N ASN A 212 1.81 -7.70 -24.67
CA ASN A 212 2.80 -8.04 -25.69
C ASN A 212 2.48 -9.34 -26.45
N LYS A 213 1.55 -10.17 -25.94
CA LYS A 213 1.04 -11.38 -26.63
C LYS A 213 2.15 -12.35 -27.08
N TYR A 214 3.17 -12.54 -26.25
CA TYR A 214 4.33 -13.40 -26.57
C TYR A 214 3.96 -14.85 -26.92
N ASN A 215 2.81 -15.35 -26.46
CA ASN A 215 2.32 -16.69 -26.75
C ASN A 215 0.78 -16.76 -26.67
N GLN A 216 0.23 -17.91 -27.06
CA GLN A 216 -1.22 -18.14 -27.05
C GLN A 216 -1.81 -18.04 -25.64
N SER A 217 -1.11 -18.50 -24.60
CA SER A 217 -1.61 -18.39 -23.23
C SER A 217 -1.74 -16.93 -22.76
N SER A 218 -0.88 -16.01 -23.24
CA SER A 218 -1.07 -14.57 -23.00
C SER A 218 -2.35 -14.04 -23.66
N ILE A 219 -2.65 -14.48 -24.88
CA ILE A 219 -3.88 -14.08 -25.59
C ILE A 219 -5.11 -14.63 -24.89
N ASP A 220 -5.08 -15.91 -24.50
CA ASP A 220 -6.18 -16.58 -23.81
C ASP A 220 -6.49 -15.90 -22.46
N LEU A 221 -5.45 -15.51 -21.70
CA LEU A 221 -5.59 -14.76 -20.46
C LEU A 221 -6.21 -13.37 -20.69
N LEU A 222 -5.75 -12.63 -21.71
CA LEU A 222 -6.34 -11.33 -22.03
C LEU A 222 -7.83 -11.47 -22.37
N ASN A 223 -8.20 -12.47 -23.17
CA ASN A 223 -9.61 -12.72 -23.52
C ASN A 223 -10.44 -13.13 -22.30
N PHE A 224 -9.86 -13.91 -21.38
CA PHE A 224 -10.48 -14.32 -20.13
C PHE A 224 -10.77 -13.12 -19.22
N TYR A 225 -9.77 -12.29 -18.92
CA TYR A 225 -9.97 -11.09 -18.09
C TYR A 225 -10.86 -10.05 -18.76
N ALA A 226 -10.91 -10.00 -20.09
CA ALA A 226 -11.84 -9.15 -20.84
C ALA A 226 -13.29 -9.66 -20.84
N GLN A 227 -13.54 -10.86 -20.29
CA GLN A 227 -14.83 -11.56 -20.37
C GLN A 227 -15.31 -11.80 -21.82
N GLU A 228 -14.38 -11.80 -22.78
CA GLU A 228 -14.65 -12.00 -24.20
C GLU A 228 -14.68 -13.50 -24.57
N ASN A 229 -14.10 -14.37 -23.73
CA ASN A 229 -14.09 -15.81 -23.98
C ASN A 229 -13.92 -16.64 -22.68
N ASN A 230 -14.82 -17.62 -22.46
CA ASN A 230 -14.81 -18.51 -21.29
C ASN A 230 -13.94 -19.76 -21.51
N GLN A 231 -12.78 -19.63 -22.13
CA GLN A 231 -11.89 -20.77 -22.34
C GLN A 231 -11.22 -21.26 -21.05
N ILE A 232 -11.06 -20.39 -20.06
CA ILE A 232 -10.52 -20.75 -18.74
C ILE A 232 -11.70 -21.03 -17.81
N ASN A 233 -11.92 -22.31 -17.49
CA ASN A 233 -13.14 -22.77 -16.81
C ASN A 233 -12.95 -23.03 -15.32
N ASN A 234 -11.70 -23.10 -14.84
CA ASN A 234 -11.39 -23.36 -13.44
C ASN A 234 -10.02 -22.81 -13.03
N MET A 235 -9.78 -22.84 -11.72
CA MET A 235 -8.56 -22.32 -11.11
C MET A 235 -7.28 -23.05 -11.57
N ASP A 236 -7.34 -24.34 -11.87
CA ASP A 236 -6.16 -25.10 -12.31
C ASP A 236 -5.76 -24.75 -13.74
N GLU A 237 -6.74 -24.53 -14.61
CA GLU A 237 -6.53 -24.03 -15.96
C GLU A 237 -5.98 -22.60 -15.94
N LEU A 238 -6.50 -21.72 -15.08
CA LEU A 238 -5.97 -20.37 -14.88
C LEU A 238 -4.51 -20.42 -14.44
N LYS A 239 -4.20 -21.21 -13.41
CA LYS A 239 -2.82 -21.41 -12.92
C LYS A 239 -1.88 -21.91 -14.03
N LYS A 240 -2.35 -22.85 -14.85
CA LYS A 240 -1.58 -23.37 -15.98
C LYS A 240 -1.31 -22.27 -17.00
N LYS A 241 -2.34 -21.52 -17.42
CA LYS A 241 -2.21 -20.42 -18.39
C LYS A 241 -1.30 -19.30 -17.89
N LEU A 242 -1.41 -18.92 -16.63
CA LEU A 242 -0.53 -17.93 -15.99
C LEU A 242 0.94 -18.37 -16.00
N ARG A 243 1.22 -19.67 -15.78
CA ARG A 243 2.59 -20.21 -15.84
C ARG A 243 3.12 -20.28 -17.27
N GLU A 244 2.30 -20.72 -18.22
CA GLU A 244 2.66 -20.85 -19.63
C GLU A 244 2.83 -19.50 -20.33
N SER A 245 2.11 -18.46 -19.88
CA SER A 245 2.24 -17.12 -20.46
C SER A 245 3.58 -16.47 -20.15
N GLY A 246 4.22 -16.82 -19.04
CA GLY A 246 5.46 -16.22 -18.55
C GLY A 246 5.26 -15.04 -17.59
N VAL A 247 4.00 -14.61 -17.35
CA VAL A 247 3.71 -13.41 -16.55
C VAL A 247 4.13 -13.58 -15.09
N ILE A 248 3.99 -14.78 -14.53
CA ILE A 248 4.37 -15.07 -13.15
C ILE A 248 5.89 -14.99 -12.98
N GLN A 249 6.64 -15.51 -13.95
CA GLN A 249 8.10 -15.46 -13.96
C GLN A 249 8.57 -14.01 -14.09
N TYR A 250 7.94 -13.24 -14.98
CA TYR A 250 8.20 -11.81 -15.14
C TYR A 250 7.99 -11.03 -13.83
N LEU A 251 6.82 -11.12 -13.20
CA LEU A 251 6.54 -10.43 -11.94
C LEU A 251 7.54 -10.83 -10.84
N ASN A 252 7.88 -12.12 -10.74
CA ASN A 252 8.87 -12.58 -9.77
C ASN A 252 10.27 -12.01 -10.03
N VAL A 253 10.68 -11.82 -11.29
CA VAL A 253 11.96 -11.16 -11.62
C VAL A 253 11.94 -9.72 -11.14
N ILE A 254 10.89 -8.95 -11.47
CA ILE A 254 10.79 -7.54 -11.05
C ILE A 254 10.74 -7.42 -9.51
N LYS A 255 9.95 -8.27 -8.84
CA LYS A 255 9.89 -8.32 -7.37
C LYS A 255 11.26 -8.62 -6.75
N ASN A 256 11.99 -9.58 -7.30
CA ASN A 256 13.32 -9.92 -6.80
C ASN A 256 14.34 -8.80 -7.03
N ILE A 257 14.27 -8.09 -8.16
CA ILE A 257 15.11 -6.90 -8.38
C ILE A 257 14.83 -5.84 -7.31
N ALA A 258 13.55 -5.55 -7.03
CA ALA A 258 13.17 -4.61 -5.97
C ALA A 258 13.65 -5.09 -4.59
N LEU A 259 13.53 -6.38 -4.28
CA LEU A 259 14.01 -6.97 -3.03
C LEU A 259 15.53 -6.88 -2.88
N GLU A 260 16.30 -7.11 -3.94
CA GLU A 260 17.76 -6.95 -3.90
C GLU A 260 18.14 -5.46 -3.74
N ASN A 261 17.44 -4.54 -4.40
CA ASN A 261 17.64 -3.11 -4.20
C ASN A 261 17.33 -2.68 -2.75
N PHE A 262 16.27 -3.22 -2.15
CA PHE A 262 15.98 -3.06 -0.71
C PHE A 262 17.17 -3.55 0.14
N LYS A 263 17.68 -4.76 -0.10
CA LYS A 263 18.80 -5.31 0.69
C LYS A 263 20.06 -4.46 0.55
N GLU A 264 20.41 -4.03 -0.66
CA GLU A 264 21.60 -3.21 -0.91
C GLU A 264 21.49 -1.82 -0.28
N SER A 265 20.32 -1.16 -0.37
CA SER A 265 20.08 0.12 0.30
C SER A 265 20.05 -0.03 1.83
N PHE A 266 19.40 -1.08 2.37
CA PHE A 266 19.36 -1.36 3.80
C PHE A 266 20.74 -1.61 4.42
N LYS A 267 21.69 -2.19 3.66
CA LYS A 267 23.08 -2.37 4.14
C LYS A 267 23.74 -1.06 4.55
N LYS A 268 23.38 0.06 3.91
CA LYS A 268 23.91 1.40 4.21
C LYS A 268 23.43 1.95 5.56
N LEU A 269 22.38 1.35 6.14
CA LEU A 269 21.75 1.81 7.38
C LEU A 269 22.76 1.75 8.53
N ARG A 270 22.94 2.89 9.21
CA ARG A 270 23.81 3.03 10.37
C ARG A 270 22.99 2.89 11.64
N LEU A 271 23.01 1.69 12.20
CA LEU A 271 22.42 1.32 13.48
C LEU A 271 23.36 0.33 14.17
N ASP A 272 23.15 0.08 15.47
CA ASP A 272 23.79 -1.06 16.10
C ASP A 272 23.35 -2.36 15.43
N GLU A 273 24.27 -3.33 15.33
CA GLU A 273 24.04 -4.57 14.58
C GLU A 273 22.86 -5.38 15.13
N GLN A 274 22.59 -5.30 16.43
CA GLN A 274 21.47 -6.04 17.03
C GLN A 274 20.13 -5.48 16.56
N ASN A 275 19.91 -4.17 16.66
CA ASN A 275 18.69 -3.51 16.21
C ASN A 275 18.56 -3.55 14.68
N LYS A 276 19.66 -3.38 13.95
CA LYS A 276 19.68 -3.50 12.49
C LYS A 276 19.22 -4.89 12.02
N ASN A 277 19.74 -5.96 12.62
CA ASN A 277 19.33 -7.33 12.28
C ASN A 277 17.88 -7.61 12.69
N LYS A 278 17.44 -7.11 13.85
CA LYS A 278 16.05 -7.25 14.29
C LYS A 278 15.09 -6.56 13.31
N LEU A 279 15.38 -5.30 12.94
CA LEU A 279 14.60 -4.54 11.96
C LEU A 279 14.55 -5.27 10.63
N PHE A 280 15.69 -5.75 10.11
CA PHE A 280 15.74 -6.49 8.85
C PHE A 280 14.82 -7.71 8.84
N VAL A 281 14.86 -8.52 9.91
CA VAL A 281 14.00 -9.71 10.04
C VAL A 281 12.52 -9.33 10.11
N GLN A 282 12.19 -8.24 10.82
CA GLN A 282 10.82 -7.76 10.93
C GLN A 282 10.27 -7.29 9.57
N LEU A 283 11.06 -6.50 8.82
CA LEU A 283 10.68 -6.02 7.50
C LEU A 283 10.51 -7.15 6.49
N LEU A 284 11.30 -8.23 6.57
CA LEU A 284 11.13 -9.38 5.69
C LEU A 284 9.98 -10.31 6.09
N ARG A 285 9.61 -10.40 7.38
CA ARG A 285 8.48 -11.22 7.82
C ARG A 285 7.13 -10.69 7.35
N GLY A 286 7.00 -9.37 7.16
CA GLY A 286 5.84 -8.75 6.53
C GLY A 286 5.67 -9.12 5.05
N ASN A 287 6.77 -9.42 4.35
CA ASN A 287 6.81 -9.47 2.88
C ASN A 287 6.99 -10.89 2.30
N ILE A 288 6.85 -11.94 3.13
CA ILE A 288 7.16 -13.35 2.77
C ILE A 288 5.93 -14.28 2.85
N ASN A 289 4.75 -13.79 3.22
CA ASN A 289 3.53 -14.62 3.22
C ASN A 289 2.62 -14.35 2.01
#